data_AF-A0A291T037-F1
#
_entry.id   AF-A0A291T037-F1
#
_cell.length_a   1.000
_cell.length_b   1.000
_cell.length_c   1.000
_cell.angle_alpha   90.00
_cell.angle_beta   90.00
_cell.angle_gamma   90.00
#
_symmetry.space_group_name_H-M   'P 1'
#
loop_
_entity.id
_entity.type
_entity.pdbx_description
1 polymer ?
#
loop_
_entity_poly.entity_id
_entity_poly.type
_entity_poly.pdbx_seq_one_letter_code
_entity_poly.pdbx_strand_id
1 'polypeptide(L)' 'MLGAAPERVSALQPTPDGWLADVEMVELERVPETMTILATYRVTLDSQGQLLGYERQRRYARGQLDRGR' A
#
# COMPACT_ATOMS: atom_id res chain seq x y z
N MET A 1 6.90 7.07 -10.32
CA MET A 1 6.58 5.68 -9.91
C MET A 1 7.31 5.39 -8.61
N LEU A 2 6.63 4.82 -7.61
CA LEU A 2 7.00 4.80 -6.18
C LEU A 2 8.28 4.01 -5.80
N GLY A 3 9.12 3.60 -6.75
CA GLY A 3 10.37 2.84 -6.48
C GLY A 3 10.18 1.42 -5.94
N ALA A 4 9.00 1.12 -5.38
CA ALA A 4 8.54 -0.18 -4.91
C ALA A 4 7.41 -0.71 -5.81
N ALA A 5 7.25 -2.04 -5.84
CA ALA A 5 6.17 -2.68 -6.58
C ALA A 5 4.89 -2.73 -5.73
N PRO A 6 3.72 -2.38 -6.29
CA PRO A 6 2.45 -2.62 -5.63
C PRO A 6 2.15 -4.11 -5.60
N GLU A 7 1.72 -4.60 -4.45
CA GLU A 7 1.28 -5.99 -4.28
C GLU A 7 -0.24 -6.09 -4.37
N ARG A 8 -0.95 -5.16 -3.72
CA ARG A 8 -2.41 -5.22 -3.60
C ARG A 8 -2.99 -3.83 -3.29
N VAL A 9 -4.20 -3.56 -3.79
CA VAL A 9 -5.06 -2.50 -3.27
C VAL A 9 -5.91 -3.09 -2.15
N SER A 10 -5.72 -2.63 -0.91
CA SER A 10 -6.40 -3.16 0.28
C SER A 10 -7.67 -2.38 0.64
N ALA A 11 -7.78 -1.12 0.22
CA ALA A 11 -9.02 -0.34 0.32
C ALA A 11 -9.12 0.66 -0.84
N LEU A 12 -10.35 0.97 -1.25
CA LEU A 12 -10.65 2.01 -2.23
C LEU A 12 -11.97 2.70 -1.85
N GLN A 13 -11.94 4.03 -1.75
CA GLN A 13 -13.07 4.85 -1.33
C GLN A 13 -13.18 6.08 -2.24
N PRO A 14 -14.37 6.40 -2.76
CA PRO A 14 -14.58 7.67 -3.47
C PRO A 14 -14.53 8.85 -2.48
N THR A 15 -14.05 9.99 -2.94
CA THR A 15 -14.08 11.28 -2.25
C THR A 15 -14.77 12.32 -3.15
N PRO A 16 -15.10 13.52 -2.65
CA PRO A 16 -15.67 14.57 -3.50
C PRO A 16 -14.79 14.94 -4.71
N ASP A 17 -13.46 14.87 -4.54
CA ASP A 17 -12.49 15.33 -5.53
C ASP A 17 -11.77 14.19 -6.28
N GLY A 18 -12.13 12.93 -6.00
CA GLY A 18 -11.52 11.77 -6.63
C GLY A 18 -11.60 10.51 -5.77
N TRP A 19 -10.45 9.92 -5.45
CA TRP A 19 -10.37 8.64 -4.75
C TRP A 19 -9.30 8.63 -3.67
N LEU A 20 -9.57 7.86 -2.62
CA LEU A 20 -8.61 7.49 -1.60
C LEU A 20 -8.40 5.97 -1.64
N ALA A 21 -7.16 5.53 -1.82
CA ALA A 21 -6.81 4.12 -1.86
C ALA A 21 -5.74 3.79 -0.82
N ASP A 22 -5.88 2.66 -0.15
CA ASP A 22 -4.77 2.06 0.60
C ASP A 22 -4.16 0.96 -0.27
N VAL A 23 -2.85 1.07 -0.52
CA VAL A 23 -2.07 0.20 -1.40
C VAL A 23 -0.96 -0.45 -0.59
N GLU A 24 -0.91 -1.77 -0.59
CA GLU A 24 0.18 -2.53 -0.01
C GLU A 24 1.32 -2.62 -1.02
N MET A 25 2.51 -2.24 -0.59
CA MET A 25 3.73 -2.17 -1.40
C MET A 25 4.81 -3.07 -0.80
N VAL A 26 5.60 -3.75 -1.63
CA VAL A 26 6.82 -4.44 -1.20
C VAL A 26 7.97 -3.45 -1.20
N GLU A 27 8.43 -3.04 -0.02
CA GLU A 27 9.57 -2.13 0.10
C GLU A 27 10.92 -2.87 0.19
N LEU A 28 10.93 -4.10 0.72
CA LEU A 28 12.14 -4.91 0.80
C LEU A 28 11.80 -6.41 0.82
N GLU A 29 12.24 -7.12 -0.20
CA GLU A 29 12.08 -8.56 -0.33
C GLU A 29 13.13 -9.33 0.51
N ARG A 30 12.72 -10.41 1.19
CA ARG A 30 13.59 -11.21 2.08
C ARG A 30 13.23 -12.71 2.06
N VAL A 31 14.16 -13.54 2.53
CA VAL A 31 13.99 -14.99 2.70
C VAL A 31 14.16 -15.37 4.18
N PRO A 32 13.23 -16.12 4.79
CA PRO A 32 11.97 -16.62 4.22
C PRO A 32 10.99 -15.47 3.92
N GLU A 33 9.99 -15.71 3.05
CA GLU A 33 9.04 -14.71 2.58
C GLU A 33 8.28 -13.98 3.71
N THR A 34 8.09 -14.64 4.85
CA THR A 34 7.49 -14.05 6.06
C THR A 34 8.28 -12.87 6.62
N MET A 35 9.56 -12.70 6.24
CA MET A 35 10.41 -11.57 6.60
C MET A 35 10.37 -10.42 5.59
N THR A 36 9.68 -10.56 4.46
CA THR A 36 9.49 -9.47 3.49
C THR A 36 8.80 -8.29 4.16
N ILE A 37 9.33 -7.09 3.92
CA ILE A 37 8.81 -5.85 4.51
C ILE A 37 7.79 -5.24 3.56
N LEU A 38 6.56 -5.14 4.06
CA LEU A 38 5.44 -4.49 3.41
C LEU A 38 5.18 -3.13 4.03
N ALA A 39 4.57 -2.26 3.24
CA ALA A 39 4.11 -0.97 3.67
C ALA A 39 2.73 -0.67 3.10
N THR A 40 1.85 -0.14 3.94
CA THR A 40 0.56 0.40 3.49
C THR A 40 0.76 1.87 3.15
N TYR A 41 0.47 2.23 1.90
CA TYR A 41 0.48 3.60 1.41
C TYR A 41 -0.95 4.06 1.19
N ARG A 42 -1.31 5.20 1.80
CA ARG A 42 -2.52 5.92 1.46
C ARG A 42 -2.22 6.81 0.27
N VAL A 43 -3.02 6.68 -0.76
CA VAL A 43 -2.86 7.37 -2.04
C VAL A 43 -4.11 8.17 -2.32
N THR A 44 -3.93 9.46 -2.60
CA THR A 44 -5.00 10.36 -3.05
C THR A 44 -4.89 10.51 -4.55
N LEU A 45 -5.98 10.22 -5.24
CA LEU A 45 -6.09 10.33 -6.69
C LEU A 45 -7.17 11.35 -7.05
N ASP A 46 -7.03 12.01 -8.19
CA ASP A 46 -8.12 12.80 -8.76
C ASP A 46 -9.20 11.90 -9.39
N SER A 47 -10.24 12.52 -9.95
CA SER A 47 -11.34 11.81 -10.64
C SER A 47 -10.90 10.98 -11.85
N GLN A 48 -9.73 11.27 -12.42
CA GLN A 48 -9.13 10.56 -13.56
C GLN A 48 -8.09 9.51 -13.11
N GLY A 49 -7.93 9.30 -11.79
CA GLY A 49 -6.97 8.36 -11.23
C GLY A 49 -5.52 8.87 -11.24
N GLN A 50 -5.28 10.16 -11.48
CA GLN A 50 -3.93 10.74 -11.40
C GLN A 50 -3.52 10.94 -9.96
N LEU A 51 -2.25 10.65 -9.66
CA LEU A 51 -1.68 10.78 -8.33
C LEU A 51 -1.61 12.24 -7.89
N LEU A 52 -2.37 12.59 -6.86
CA LEU A 52 -2.32 13.90 -6.22
C LEU A 52 -1.38 13.90 -5.00
N GLY A 53 -1.31 12.78 -4.29
CA GLY A 53 -0.47 12.65 -3.10
C GLY A 53 -0.41 11.22 -2.58
N TYR A 54 0.59 10.96 -1.73
CA TYR A 54 0.72 9.68 -1.05
C TYR A 54 1.40 9.83 0.30
N GLU A 55 1.04 8.97 1.25
CA GLU A 55 1.63 8.90 2.59
C GLU A 55 1.76 7.45 3.03
N ARG A 56 2.94 7.07 3.54
CA ARG A 56 3.14 5.74 4.15
C ARG A 56 2.51 5.71 5.54
N GLN A 57 1.47 4.92 5.70
CA GLN A 57 0.72 4.80 6.95
C GLN A 57 1.45 3.90 7.96
N ARG A 58 2.04 2.80 7.49
CA ARG A 58 2.74 1.83 8.34
C ARG A 58 3.71 0.97 7.54
N ARG A 59 4.64 0.33 8.25
CA ARG A 59 5.51 -0.74 7.77
C ARG A 59 5.39 -1.95 8.69
N TYR A 60 5.44 -3.14 8.12
CA TYR A 60 5.33 -4.38 8.88
C TYR A 60 5.98 -5.53 8.10
N ALA A 61 6.36 -6.60 8.80
CA ALA A 61 6.82 -7.82 8.14
C ALA A 61 5.61 -8.66 7.71
N ARG A 62 5.66 -9.30 6.53
CA ARG A 62 4.57 -10.12 5.98
C ARG A 62 3.99 -11.09 7.01
N GLY A 63 4.85 -11.81 7.73
CA GLY A 63 4.44 -12.78 8.74
C GLY A 63 3.74 -12.20 9.98
N GLN A 64 3.69 -10.87 10.16
CA GLN A 64 2.85 -10.25 11.19
C GLN A 64 1.36 -10.26 10.79
N LEU A 65 1.04 -10.18 9.50
CA LEU A 65 -0.36 -10.26 9.03
C LEU A 65 -0.91 -11.69 9.07
N ASP A 66 -0.08 -12.69 8.78
CA ASP A 66 -0.51 -14.09 8.74
C ASP A 66 -0.99 -14.61 10.11
N ARG A 67 -0.61 -13.96 11.21
CA ARG A 67 -1.05 -14.31 12.58
C ARG A 67 -2.44 -13.77 12.94
N GLY A 68 -3.05 -12.97 12.08
CA GLY A 68 -4.36 -12.33 12.34
C GLY A 68 -5.58 -13.17 11.93
N ARG A 69 -5.42 -14.46 11.60
CA ARG A 69 -6.50 -15.36 11.18
C ARG A 69 -6.76 -16.45 12.21
#